data_AF-A0A1A0IDL4-F1
#
_entry.id   AF-A0A1A0IDL4-F1
#
_cell.length_a   1.000
_cell.length_b   1.000
_cell.length_c   1.000
_cell.angle_alpha   90.00
_cell.angle_beta   90.00
_cell.angle_gamma   90.00
#
_symmetry.space_group_name_H-M   'P 1'
#
loop_
_entity.id
_entity.type
_entity.pdbx_description
1 polymer ?
#
loop_
_entity_poly.entity_id
_entity_poly.type
_entity_poly.pdbx_seq_one_letter_code
_entity_poly.pdbx_strand_id
1 'polypeptide(L)'
;MTWQQFVDEYTTNGAIRLGSWTVAPAPGDMVECRATIAYDDRIMSMTATAAGPVGAMTSILHDLGVSVQIVRLHQRRLDDRNVSFLLCEHDRRQCWATGDGDTTADANINALIAGANRLLAGSDLYS
;
A
#
# COMPACT_ATOMS: atom_id res chain seq x y z
N MET A 1 -18.65 -13.34 9.59
CA MET A 1 -17.22 -12.97 9.64
C MET A 1 -16.95 -12.43 11.04
N THR A 2 -15.94 -12.95 11.74
CA THR A 2 -15.45 -12.36 13.00
C THR A 2 -14.55 -11.16 12.71
N TRP A 3 -14.27 -10.32 13.72
CA TRP A 3 -13.32 -9.22 13.55
C TRP A 3 -11.92 -9.71 13.12
N GLN A 4 -11.45 -10.81 13.71
CA GLN A 4 -10.19 -11.47 13.31
C GLN A 4 -10.21 -11.87 11.83
N GLN A 5 -11.29 -12.49 11.36
CA GLN A 5 -11.43 -12.87 9.95
C GLN A 5 -11.45 -11.66 9.02
N PHE A 6 -12.02 -10.53 9.46
CA PHE A 6 -11.98 -9.29 8.69
C PHE A 6 -10.56 -8.74 8.58
N VAL A 7 -9.83 -8.69 9.69
CA VAL A 7 -8.43 -8.23 9.72
C VAL A 7 -7.56 -9.13 8.86
N ASP A 8 -7.60 -10.45 9.09
CA ASP A 8 -6.79 -11.42 8.33
C ASP A 8 -7.04 -11.32 6.81
N GLU A 9 -8.30 -11.11 6.43
CA GLU A 9 -8.71 -10.94 5.05
C GLU A 9 -8.22 -9.59 4.49
N TYR A 10 -8.53 -8.45 5.12
CA TYR A 10 -8.35 -7.14 4.50
C TYR A 10 -7.05 -6.39 4.87
N THR A 11 -6.28 -6.84 5.87
CA THR A 11 -4.98 -6.26 6.27
C THR A 11 -3.82 -7.22 6.01
N THR A 12 -3.97 -8.17 5.09
CA THR A 12 -3.00 -9.26 4.90
C THR A 12 -1.58 -8.75 4.66
N ASN A 13 -0.66 -9.22 5.50
CA ASN A 13 0.79 -9.14 5.24
C ASN A 13 1.17 -10.26 4.26
N GLY A 14 1.81 -9.93 3.15
CA GLY A 14 2.23 -10.88 2.12
C GLY A 14 3.71 -10.76 1.76
N ALA A 15 4.05 -11.10 0.52
CA ALA A 15 5.42 -11.09 0.02
C ALA A 15 6.10 -9.72 0.17
N ILE A 16 5.34 -8.63 0.02
CA ILE A 16 5.79 -7.26 0.22
C ILE A 16 5.60 -6.86 1.68
N ARG A 17 6.68 -6.52 2.36
CA ARG A 17 6.68 -5.98 3.73
C ARG A 17 7.30 -4.59 3.74
N LEU A 18 6.54 -3.61 4.21
CA LEU A 18 7.04 -2.25 4.42
C LEU A 18 7.70 -2.16 5.80
N GLY A 19 8.99 -1.82 5.83
CA GLY A 19 9.72 -1.61 7.08
C GLY A 19 9.54 -0.20 7.62
N SER A 20 10.11 0.78 6.92
CA SER A 20 9.96 2.19 7.23
C SER A 20 9.71 2.98 5.96
N TRP A 21 9.02 4.11 6.09
CA TRP A 21 8.89 5.05 4.99
C TRP A 21 8.93 6.48 5.52
N THR A 22 9.41 7.39 4.69
CA THR A 22 9.46 8.82 4.98
C THR A 22 9.04 9.61 3.77
N VAL A 23 8.57 10.82 4.00
CA VAL A 23 8.20 11.77 2.96
C VAL A 23 8.89 13.11 3.25
N ALA A 24 9.50 13.71 2.23
CA ALA A 24 10.13 15.01 2.31
C ALA A 24 9.69 15.90 1.13
N PRO A 25 9.64 17.23 1.29
CA PRO A 25 9.36 18.13 0.17
C PRO A 25 10.38 17.98 -0.96
N ALA A 26 9.90 18.08 -2.20
CA ALA A 26 10.71 18.11 -3.43
C ALA A 26 10.29 19.29 -4.32
N PRO A 27 11.10 19.70 -5.32
CA PRO A 27 10.77 20.84 -6.19
C PRO A 27 9.44 20.66 -6.94
N GLY A 28 8.75 21.77 -7.19
CA GLY A 28 7.54 21.81 -8.04
C GLY A 28 6.27 21.29 -7.38
N ASP A 29 6.07 21.59 -6.09
CA ASP A 29 4.93 21.10 -5.28
C ASP A 29 4.86 19.56 -5.20
N MET A 30 6.02 18.92 -5.24
CA MET A 30 6.17 17.47 -5.17
C MET A 30 6.69 17.03 -3.80
N VAL A 31 6.66 15.73 -3.56
CA VAL A 31 7.29 15.07 -2.42
C VAL A 31 8.18 13.92 -2.88
N GLU A 32 9.32 13.77 -2.25
CA GLU A 32 10.14 12.57 -2.34
C GLU A 32 9.72 11.61 -1.22
N CYS A 33 9.27 10.42 -1.60
CA CYS A 33 9.00 9.33 -0.68
C CYS A 33 10.15 8.33 -0.73
N ARG A 34 10.68 7.95 0.43
CA ARG A 34 11.64 6.86 0.58
C ARG A 34 10.99 5.73 1.36
N ALA A 35 11.10 4.50 0.87
CA ALA A 35 10.57 3.32 1.52
C ALA A 35 11.65 2.23 1.66
N THR A 36 11.70 1.58 2.81
CA THR A 36 12.45 0.34 3.01
C THR A 36 11.47 -0.81 2.83
N ILE A 37 11.64 -1.61 1.78
CA ILE A 37 10.75 -2.70 1.42
C ILE A 37 11.52 -4.01 1.47
N ALA A 38 10.93 -5.02 2.12
CA ALA A 38 11.31 -6.40 1.92
C ALA A 38 10.38 -7.04 0.90
N TYR A 39 10.94 -7.70 -0.10
CA TYR A 39 10.23 -8.47 -1.12
C TYR A 39 11.04 -9.73 -1.41
N ASP A 40 10.40 -10.90 -1.28
CA ASP A 40 11.07 -12.20 -1.20
C ASP A 40 12.22 -12.19 -0.16
N ASP A 41 13.42 -12.60 -0.55
CA ASP A 41 14.62 -12.64 0.29
C ASP A 41 15.46 -11.35 0.22
N ARG A 42 14.92 -10.25 -0.32
CA ARG A 42 15.65 -8.99 -0.51
C ARG A 42 15.03 -7.86 0.29
N ILE A 43 15.89 -7.08 0.94
CA ILE A 43 15.53 -5.80 1.56
C ILE A 43 16.15 -4.69 0.71
N MET A 44 15.33 -3.72 0.29
CA MET A 44 15.70 -2.66 -0.63
C MET A 44 15.24 -1.32 -0.09
N SER A 45 16.03 -0.27 -0.33
CA SER A 45 15.57 1.10 -0.15
C SER A 45 15.18 1.66 -1.52
N MET A 46 13.94 2.07 -1.65
CA MET A 46 13.37 2.61 -2.89
C MET A 46 12.94 4.05 -2.67
N THR A 47 12.96 4.85 -3.73
CA THR A 47 12.60 6.26 -3.68
C THR A 47 11.81 6.64 -4.91
N ALA A 48 10.78 7.46 -4.73
CA ALA A 48 10.02 8.03 -5.85
C ALA A 48 9.59 9.46 -5.51
N THR A 49 9.51 10.31 -6.54
CA THR A 49 8.98 11.67 -6.42
C THR A 49 7.62 11.76 -7.10
N ALA A 50 6.62 12.26 -6.39
CA ALA A 50 5.26 12.43 -6.91
C ALA A 50 4.56 13.63 -6.25
N ALA A 51 3.36 13.99 -6.71
CA ALA A 51 2.56 15.07 -6.11
C ALA A 51 2.08 14.76 -4.67
N GLY A 52 2.30 13.53 -4.19
CA GLY A 52 1.95 13.12 -2.83
C GLY A 52 2.47 11.71 -2.51
N PRO A 53 2.44 11.32 -1.22
CA PRO A 53 3.03 10.06 -0.76
C PRO A 53 2.36 8.83 -1.36
N VAL A 54 1.04 8.88 -1.59
CA VAL A 54 0.29 7.80 -2.26
C VAL A 54 0.79 7.58 -3.69
N GLY A 55 0.93 8.67 -4.46
CA GLY A 55 1.47 8.59 -5.83
C GLY A 55 2.88 8.00 -5.84
N ALA A 56 3.75 8.48 -4.95
CA ALA A 56 5.11 8.01 -4.86
C ALA A 56 5.18 6.51 -4.47
N MET A 57 4.36 6.06 -3.53
CA MET A 57 4.32 4.64 -3.17
C MET A 57 3.77 3.76 -4.30
N THR A 58 2.76 4.23 -5.05
CA THR A 58 2.29 3.49 -6.24
C THR A 58 3.37 3.38 -7.32
N SER A 59 4.21 4.40 -7.50
CA SER A 59 5.39 4.32 -8.37
C SER A 59 6.42 3.31 -7.85
N ILE A 60 6.72 3.31 -6.54
CA ILE A 60 7.61 2.32 -5.93
C ILE A 60 7.10 0.89 -6.14
N LEU A 61 5.79 0.65 -5.97
CA LEU A 61 5.18 -0.65 -6.21
C LEU A 61 5.23 -1.05 -7.70
N HIS A 62 5.02 -0.10 -8.61
CA HIS A 62 5.21 -0.33 -10.04
C HIS A 62 6.65 -0.76 -10.36
N ASP A 63 7.66 -0.10 -9.79
CA ASP A 63 9.07 -0.43 -10.00
C ASP A 63 9.46 -1.80 -9.40
N LEU A 64 8.71 -2.28 -8.40
CA LEU A 64 8.80 -3.66 -7.89
C LEU A 64 8.14 -4.71 -8.80
N GLY A 65 7.50 -4.28 -9.90
CA GLY A 65 6.75 -5.15 -10.80
C GLY A 65 5.30 -5.40 -10.35
N VAL A 66 4.81 -4.66 -9.35
CA VAL A 66 3.48 -4.84 -8.74
C VAL A 66 2.67 -3.56 -8.91
N SER A 67 2.27 -3.25 -10.14
CA SER A 67 1.56 -2.01 -10.44
C SER A 67 0.16 -2.03 -9.83
N VAL A 68 -0.06 -1.23 -8.78
CA VAL A 68 -1.36 -1.11 -8.11
C VAL A 68 -2.02 0.21 -8.48
N GLN A 69 -3.25 0.13 -8.98
CA GLN A 69 -4.12 1.29 -9.18
C GLN A 69 -5.17 1.38 -8.07
N ILE A 70 -5.42 2.59 -7.56
CA ILE A 70 -6.51 2.84 -6.59
C ILE A 70 -7.77 3.21 -7.37
N VAL A 71 -8.75 2.30 -7.39
CA VAL A 71 -10.04 2.50 -8.07
C VAL A 71 -11.02 3.26 -7.16
N ARG A 72 -10.99 2.98 -5.85
CA ARG A 72 -11.82 3.68 -4.85
C ARG A 72 -11.04 3.86 -3.56
N LEU A 73 -11.31 4.96 -2.88
CA LEU A 73 -10.75 5.32 -1.59
C LEU A 73 -11.88 5.75 -0.65
N HIS A 74 -11.95 5.14 0.53
CA HIS A 74 -12.76 5.61 1.64
C HIS A 74 -11.89 5.76 2.88
N GLN A 75 -12.05 6.87 3.58
CA GLN A 75 -11.25 7.18 4.77
C GLN A 75 -12.18 7.46 5.95
N ARG A 76 -11.78 6.95 7.11
CA ARG A 76 -12.46 7.18 8.39
C ARG A 76 -11.41 7.40 9.48
N ARG A 77 -11.76 8.24 10.43
CA ARG A 77 -11.05 8.29 11.71
C ARG A 77 -11.81 7.41 12.69
N LEU A 78 -11.14 6.42 13.26
CA LEU A 78 -11.66 5.57 14.32
C LEU A 78 -10.80 5.83 15.55
N ASP A 79 -11.39 6.47 16.55
CA ASP A 79 -10.69 6.93 17.76
C ASP A 79 -9.46 7.81 17.44
N ASP A 80 -8.27 7.36 17.85
CA ASP A 80 -6.99 8.01 17.62
C ASP A 80 -6.30 7.58 16.32
N ARG A 81 -6.87 6.64 15.56
CA ARG A 81 -6.29 6.08 14.33
C ARG A 81 -7.01 6.57 13.08
N ASN A 82 -6.23 6.75 12.02
CA ASN A 82 -6.75 6.92 10.67
C ASN A 82 -6.90 5.53 10.04
N VAL A 83 -7.98 5.28 9.33
CA VAL A 83 -8.24 4.02 8.63
C VAL A 83 -8.65 4.32 7.19
N SER A 84 -8.01 3.63 6.26
CA SER A 84 -8.26 3.76 4.83
C SER A 84 -8.68 2.41 4.25
N PHE A 85 -9.73 2.45 3.43
CA PHE A 85 -10.23 1.32 2.65
C PHE A 85 -9.99 1.62 1.17
N LEU A 86 -9.21 0.78 0.50
CA LEU A 86 -8.87 0.91 -0.90
C LEU A 86 -9.49 -0.22 -1.70
N LEU A 87 -10.10 0.10 -2.84
CA LEU A 87 -10.31 -0.86 -3.91
C LEU A 87 -9.09 -0.75 -4.83
N CYS A 88 -8.22 -1.75 -4.78
CA CYS A 88 -7.01 -1.83 -5.57
C CYS A 88 -7.25 -2.68 -6.83
N GLU A 89 -6.59 -2.32 -7.94
CA GLU A 89 -6.60 -3.08 -9.18
C GLU A 89 -5.18 -3.36 -9.69
N HIS A 90 -4.97 -4.59 -10.18
CA HIS A 90 -3.81 -5.01 -10.96
C HIS A 90 -4.27 -6.09 -11.96
N ASP A 91 -3.88 -5.98 -13.22
CA ASP A 91 -4.24 -6.94 -14.29
C ASP A 91 -5.73 -7.32 -14.33
N ARG A 92 -6.61 -6.31 -14.28
CA ARG A 92 -8.08 -6.43 -14.26
C ARG A 92 -8.65 -7.16 -13.04
N ARG A 93 -7.81 -7.56 -12.08
CA ARG A 93 -8.23 -8.14 -10.81
C ARG A 93 -8.34 -7.04 -9.78
N GLN A 94 -9.43 -7.06 -9.03
CA GLN A 94 -9.69 -6.08 -7.98
C GLN A 94 -9.75 -6.75 -6.62
N CYS A 95 -9.24 -6.07 -5.60
CA CYS A 95 -9.46 -6.46 -4.22
C CYS A 95 -9.67 -5.23 -3.33
N TRP A 96 -10.51 -5.39 -2.31
CA TRP A 96 -10.52 -4.45 -1.21
C TRP A 96 -9.35 -4.74 -0.27
N ALA A 97 -8.75 -3.68 0.25
CA ALA A 97 -7.74 -3.73 1.28
C ALA A 97 -7.95 -2.58 2.27
N THR A 98 -7.50 -2.78 3.50
CA THR A 98 -7.56 -1.77 4.55
C THR A 98 -6.22 -1.61 5.25
N GLY A 99 -5.98 -0.41 5.75
CA GLY A 99 -4.80 -0.09 6.53
C GLY A 99 -5.12 1.01 7.53
N ASP A 100 -4.50 0.94 8.70
CA ASP A 100 -4.58 1.96 9.72
C ASP A 100 -3.22 2.66 9.95
N GLY A 101 -3.24 3.80 10.60
CA GLY A 101 -2.02 4.50 10.98
C GLY A 101 -2.27 5.79 11.75
N ASP A 102 -1.18 6.36 12.26
CA ASP A 102 -1.24 7.59 13.07
C ASP A 102 -1.60 8.80 12.21
N THR A 103 -1.22 8.77 10.93
CA THR A 103 -1.65 9.76 9.93
C THR A 103 -2.50 9.11 8.82
N THR A 104 -3.25 9.94 8.10
CA THR A 104 -3.96 9.51 6.90
C THR A 104 -3.02 8.94 5.83
N ALA A 105 -1.78 9.42 5.77
CA ALA A 105 -0.79 8.91 4.83
C ALA A 105 -0.35 7.50 5.24
N ASP A 106 -0.08 7.25 6.53
CA ASP A 106 0.24 5.91 7.04
C ASP A 106 -0.87 4.91 6.71
N ALA A 107 -2.12 5.28 7.00
CA ALA A 107 -3.28 4.44 6.71
C ALA A 107 -3.40 4.11 5.21
N ASN A 108 -3.20 5.10 4.33
CA ASN A 108 -3.21 4.90 2.88
C ASN A 108 -2.07 3.99 2.41
N ILE A 109 -0.85 4.20 2.91
CA ILE A 109 0.32 3.41 2.53
C ILE A 109 0.14 1.97 3.00
N ASN A 110 -0.28 1.74 4.25
CA ASN A 110 -0.53 0.39 4.76
C ASN A 110 -1.63 -0.32 3.97
N ALA A 111 -2.70 0.37 3.60
CA ALA A 111 -3.76 -0.19 2.76
C ALA A 111 -3.27 -0.52 1.34
N LEU A 112 -2.38 0.29 0.77
CA LEU A 112 -1.74 0.02 -0.52
C LEU A 112 -0.89 -1.24 -0.49
N ILE A 113 -0.07 -1.42 0.55
CA ILE A 113 0.76 -2.62 0.73
C ILE A 113 -0.11 -3.87 0.89
N ALA A 114 -1.17 -3.79 1.71
CA ALA A 114 -2.13 -4.88 1.85
C ALA A 114 -2.81 -5.22 0.51
N GLY A 115 -3.21 -4.21 -0.26
CA GLY A 115 -3.79 -4.38 -1.58
C GLY A 115 -2.84 -5.04 -2.58
N ALA A 116 -1.58 -4.60 -2.61
CA ALA A 116 -0.54 -5.19 -3.46
C ALA A 116 -0.34 -6.68 -3.14
N ASN A 117 -0.21 -7.02 -1.86
CA ASN A 117 -0.07 -8.40 -1.40
C ASN A 117 -1.26 -9.29 -1.77
N ARG A 118 -2.49 -8.77 -1.60
CA ARG A 118 -3.71 -9.49 -1.97
C ARG A 118 -3.82 -9.73 -3.48
N LEU A 119 -3.38 -8.78 -4.30
CA LEU A 119 -3.37 -8.93 -5.76
C LEU A 119 -2.35 -10.00 -6.17
N LEU A 120 -1.14 -9.98 -5.61
CA LEU A 120 -0.11 -11.00 -5.86
C LEU A 120 -0.57 -12.42 -5.48
N ALA A 121 -1.11 -12.60 -4.27
CA ALA A 121 -1.47 -13.93 -3.78
C ALA A 121 -2.51 -14.66 -4.64
N GLY A 122 -3.39 -13.93 -5.34
CA GLY A 122 -4.31 -14.57 -6.28
C GLY A 122 -3.81 -14.60 -7.74
N SER A 123 -2.64 -14.06 -8.03
CA SER A 123 -1.97 -14.19 -9.34
C SER A 123 -1.21 -15.52 -9.41
N ASP A 124 -0.67 -15.97 -8.27
CA ASP A 124 0.01 -17.27 -8.12
C ASP A 124 -0.93 -18.48 -8.35
N LEU A 125 -2.25 -18.29 -8.37
CA LEU A 125 -3.22 -19.35 -8.66
C LEU A 125 -3.31 -19.70 -10.16
N TYR A 126 -2.61 -18.97 -11.03
CA TYR A 126 -2.65 -19.17 -12.49
C TYR A 126 -1.26 -19.34 -13.15
N SER A 127 -0.21 -19.56 -12.35
CA SER A 127 1.15 -19.89 -12.82
C SER A 127 1.46 -21.36 -12.58
#